data_AF-A0A1I2BKJ7-F1
#
_entry.id   AF-A0A1I2BKJ7-F1
#
_cell.length_a   1.000
_cell.length_b   1.000
_cell.length_c   1.000
_cell.angle_alpha   90.00
_cell.angle_beta   90.00
_cell.angle_gamma   90.00
#
_symmetry.space_group_name_H-M   'P 1'
#
loop_
_entity.id
_entity.type
_entity.pdbx_description
1 polymer ?
#
loop_
_entity_poly.entity_id
_entity_poly.type
_entity_poly.pdbx_seq_one_letter_code
_entity_poly.pdbx_strand_id
1 'polypeptide(L)'
;MEFPGKRFLKQHKISIAAAAAFVIVCLIVMLGLVQVARRGAAFIFNREMEKQTMLRGTITVESLLAHITGDVNFENLVWKEPDGDLILQIPEGSFQVRLWDVITRNFKATSIQQLTLKNAVISVRFNENMQVDFLDQKEQTVAQSKEKPEIKQDTEKKTKQDKEKKTEQNTKQDTKQDSELNPGLEWIEDHDYVYDEDGINFDLGSRRLRTVIVLEDCRLEARYLKRHYVLNNVNMKLGLDTTGMSHIDLSTGKFGGTMQGGGMSIYGIINFKPADPELDIDVSLRDVDPSSLGFGMNVHDNMTVVARMEGPVTGPTGRGTVKMKELHIPALNFTDVIGDVNYANGLFRFTDVNAKVFGGNLKARGDYHIDSRVYHIYGKGTKLQSMRALNDLSFSCLVDLNLMLMCNGNPRNILAYGDFKSGKGHYSLLPFNSLEGRFTNRFRELHIYNAVIDTPFGRVSTDAFSIVNSKLHLGKIILTDQDTGKNVTIREEDKVKPQDQHYNPEEKRDKPKKAKGKPKARRASS
;
A
#
# COMPACT_ATOMS: atom_id res chain seq x y z
N MET A 1 47.04 -2.18 -63.25
CA MET A 1 47.54 -1.42 -62.08
C MET A 1 47.58 -2.36 -60.89
N GLU A 2 48.73 -3.00 -60.64
CA GLU A 2 48.94 -3.81 -59.44
C GLU A 2 49.29 -2.87 -58.27
N PHE A 3 48.60 -3.04 -57.13
CA PHE A 3 48.89 -2.31 -55.89
C PHE A 3 50.37 -2.48 -55.49
N PRO A 4 51.13 -1.39 -55.29
CA PRO A 4 52.56 -1.45 -54.95
C PRO A 4 52.86 -2.12 -53.59
N GLY A 5 51.83 -2.43 -52.78
CA GLY A 5 51.97 -3.13 -51.51
C GLY A 5 52.11 -4.66 -51.58
N LYS A 6 51.74 -5.33 -52.70
CA LYS A 6 51.73 -6.81 -52.75
C LYS A 6 53.12 -7.46 -52.72
N ARG A 7 54.17 -6.80 -53.25
CA ARG A 7 55.56 -7.29 -53.16
C ARG A 7 56.18 -7.04 -51.78
N PHE A 8 55.89 -5.90 -51.16
CA PHE A 8 56.36 -5.54 -49.82
C PHE A 8 55.78 -6.46 -48.73
N LEU A 9 54.48 -6.76 -48.79
CA LEU A 9 53.80 -7.71 -47.90
C LEU A 9 54.32 -9.16 -48.04
N LYS A 10 54.88 -9.56 -49.19
CA LYS A 10 55.39 -10.92 -49.40
C LYS A 10 56.84 -11.09 -48.89
N GLN A 11 57.67 -10.06 -49.01
CA GLN A 11 59.05 -10.05 -48.49
C GLN A 11 59.14 -9.77 -46.98
N HIS A 12 58.22 -8.97 -46.42
CA HIS A 12 58.22 -8.57 -45.00
C HIS A 12 57.14 -9.26 -44.16
N LYS A 13 56.57 -10.37 -44.65
CA LYS A 13 55.48 -11.12 -43.99
C LYS A 13 55.81 -11.54 -42.55
N ILE A 14 57.05 -12.00 -42.33
CA ILE A 14 57.55 -12.43 -41.02
C ILE A 14 57.81 -11.22 -40.10
N SER A 15 58.35 -10.11 -40.63
CA SER A 15 58.60 -8.89 -39.86
C SER A 15 57.31 -8.13 -39.50
N ILE A 16 56.29 -8.16 -40.36
CA ILE A 16 54.96 -7.59 -40.07
C ILE A 16 54.22 -8.45 -39.04
N ALA A 17 54.31 -9.78 -39.15
CA ALA A 17 53.74 -10.69 -38.14
C ALA A 17 54.45 -10.56 -36.78
N ALA A 18 55.77 -10.40 -36.76
CA ALA A 18 56.54 -10.17 -35.54
C ALA A 18 56.23 -8.80 -34.90
N ALA A 19 56.07 -7.75 -35.71
CA ALA A 19 55.66 -6.43 -35.23
C ALA A 19 54.22 -6.45 -34.66
N ALA A 20 53.29 -7.15 -35.33
CA ALA A 20 51.93 -7.32 -34.84
C ALA A 20 51.89 -8.14 -33.53
N ALA A 21 52.66 -9.22 -33.43
CA ALA A 21 52.79 -10.02 -32.21
C ALA A 21 53.39 -9.20 -31.06
N PHE A 22 54.40 -8.38 -31.33
CA PHE A 22 55.00 -7.48 -30.35
C PHE A 22 54.00 -6.43 -29.85
N VAL A 23 53.20 -5.83 -30.73
CA VAL A 23 52.14 -4.90 -30.35
C VAL A 23 51.09 -5.58 -29.47
N ILE A 24 50.68 -6.81 -29.80
CA ILE A 24 49.73 -7.60 -28.99
C ILE A 24 50.31 -7.91 -27.61
N VAL A 25 51.58 -8.32 -27.53
CA VAL A 25 52.26 -8.59 -26.25
C VAL A 25 52.40 -7.31 -25.43
N CYS A 26 52.77 -6.18 -26.03
CA CYS A 26 52.78 -4.88 -25.36
C CYS A 26 51.38 -4.50 -24.86
N LEU A 27 50.32 -4.78 -25.63
CA LEU A 27 48.94 -4.56 -25.22
C LEU A 27 48.57 -5.44 -24.03
N ILE A 28 48.92 -6.73 -24.03
CA ILE A 28 48.68 -7.66 -22.93
C ILE A 28 49.46 -7.25 -21.68
N VAL A 29 50.73 -6.86 -21.82
CA VAL A 29 51.56 -6.37 -20.71
C VAL A 29 51.00 -5.05 -20.16
N MET A 30 50.57 -4.13 -21.03
CA MET A 30 49.98 -2.87 -20.60
C MET A 30 48.62 -3.08 -19.91
N LEU A 31 47.79 -3.98 -20.43
CA LEU A 31 46.56 -4.45 -19.76
C LEU A 31 46.87 -5.12 -18.40
N GLY A 32 47.94 -5.92 -18.33
CA GLY A 32 48.43 -6.54 -17.10
C GLY A 32 48.91 -5.52 -16.06
N LEU A 33 49.65 -4.49 -16.49
CA LEU A 33 50.08 -3.38 -15.63
C LEU A 33 48.90 -2.57 -15.12
N VAL A 34 47.89 -2.33 -15.97
CA VAL A 34 46.63 -1.67 -15.55
C VAL A 34 45.89 -2.53 -14.51
N GLN A 35 45.79 -3.85 -14.70
CA GLN A 35 45.20 -4.77 -13.72
C GLN A 35 45.94 -4.74 -12.37
N VAL A 36 47.28 -4.77 -12.38
CA VAL A 36 48.10 -4.69 -11.17
C VAL A 36 47.93 -3.33 -10.48
N ALA A 37 47.93 -2.22 -11.26
CA ALA A 37 47.70 -0.88 -10.72
C ALA A 37 46.31 -0.75 -10.09
N ARG A 38 45.26 -1.35 -10.69
CA ARG A 38 43.90 -1.35 -10.13
C ARG A 38 43.82 -2.02 -8.77
N ARG A 39 44.42 -3.20 -8.62
CA ARG A 39 44.45 -3.93 -7.35
C ARG A 39 45.38 -3.25 -6.32
N GLY A 40 46.49 -2.68 -6.77
CA GLY A 40 47.39 -1.91 -5.92
C GLY A 40 46.73 -0.64 -5.34
N ALA A 41 45.91 0.05 -6.14
CA ALA A 41 45.16 1.21 -5.68
C ALA A 41 44.06 0.82 -4.67
N ALA A 42 43.38 -0.31 -4.90
CA ALA A 42 42.43 -0.88 -3.93
C ALA A 42 43.09 -1.19 -2.58
N PHE A 43 44.31 -1.75 -2.57
CA PHE A 43 45.06 -2.00 -1.34
C PHE A 43 45.34 -0.72 -0.55
N ILE A 44 45.74 0.36 -1.22
CA ILE A 44 45.99 1.66 -0.56
C ILE A 44 44.69 2.22 0.00
N PHE A 45 43.60 2.19 -0.78
CA PHE A 45 42.29 2.63 -0.33
C PHE A 45 41.84 1.88 0.93
N ASN A 46 41.88 0.54 0.91
CA ASN A 46 41.47 -0.29 2.04
C ASN A 46 42.26 0.05 3.31
N ARG A 47 43.58 0.27 3.19
CA ARG A 47 44.42 0.68 4.32
C ARG A 47 44.10 2.08 4.87
N GLU A 48 43.73 3.03 4.02
CA GLU A 48 43.33 4.36 4.49
C GLU A 48 41.90 4.34 5.07
N MET A 49 41.02 3.47 4.57
CA MET A 49 39.70 3.22 5.13
C MET A 49 39.73 2.49 6.49
N GLU A 50 40.85 1.90 6.91
CA GLU A 50 41.00 1.40 8.29
C GLU A 50 41.17 2.54 9.31
N LYS A 51 41.57 3.74 8.87
CA LYS A 51 41.84 4.89 9.75
C LYS A 51 40.64 5.82 9.91
N GLN A 52 39.63 5.68 9.06
CA GLN A 52 38.43 6.50 9.13
C GLN A 52 37.60 6.17 10.38
N THR A 53 36.85 7.14 10.89
CA THR A 53 36.04 6.95 12.11
C THR A 53 34.58 7.39 11.93
N MET A 54 34.14 7.65 10.69
CA MET A 54 32.76 8.09 10.39
C MET A 54 31.81 6.90 10.23
N LEU A 55 32.33 5.79 9.71
CA LEU A 55 31.59 4.58 9.43
C LEU A 55 32.09 3.51 10.40
N ARG A 56 31.20 2.92 11.17
CA ARG A 56 31.55 1.81 12.05
C ARG A 56 31.93 0.59 11.21
N GLY A 57 32.97 -0.14 11.60
CA GLY A 57 33.39 -1.36 10.89
C GLY A 57 34.39 -1.13 9.75
N THR A 58 34.38 -2.02 8.76
CA THR A 58 35.41 -2.09 7.71
C THR A 58 34.82 -1.87 6.32
N ILE A 59 35.48 -1.04 5.52
CA ILE A 59 35.09 -0.77 4.13
C ILE A 59 36.22 -1.22 3.23
N THR A 60 35.89 -2.07 2.27
CA THR A 60 36.84 -2.62 1.32
C THR A 60 36.31 -2.51 -0.10
N VAL A 61 37.22 -2.40 -1.07
CA VAL A 61 36.91 -2.48 -2.50
C VAL A 61 37.75 -3.57 -3.15
N GLU A 62 37.20 -4.22 -4.17
CA GLU A 62 37.92 -5.24 -4.94
C GLU A 62 38.90 -4.61 -5.94
N SER A 63 38.42 -3.62 -6.68
CA SER A 63 39.22 -2.94 -7.71
C SER A 63 38.92 -1.45 -7.71
N LEU A 64 39.95 -0.66 -7.98
CA LEU A 64 39.85 0.80 -7.99
C LEU A 64 40.68 1.35 -9.15
N LEU A 65 40.08 2.18 -10.00
CA LEU A 65 40.73 2.80 -11.15
C LEU A 65 40.63 4.32 -11.02
N ALA A 66 41.75 4.96 -10.72
CA ALA A 66 41.85 6.41 -10.69
C ALA A 66 42.24 6.96 -12.06
N HIS A 67 41.48 7.96 -12.53
CA HIS A 67 41.80 8.76 -13.71
C HIS A 67 42.57 10.02 -13.30
N ILE A 68 43.36 10.55 -14.23
CA ILE A 68 44.17 11.76 -14.02
C ILE A 68 43.27 12.99 -13.74
N THR A 69 42.01 12.95 -14.15
CA THR A 69 40.99 13.98 -13.92
C THR A 69 40.50 14.05 -12.47
N GLY A 70 40.85 13.08 -11.62
CA GLY A 70 40.34 12.97 -10.25
C GLY A 70 39.08 12.11 -10.12
N ASP A 71 38.61 11.51 -11.21
CA ASP A 71 37.53 10.52 -11.19
C ASP A 71 38.10 9.15 -10.80
N VAL A 72 37.45 8.48 -9.88
CA VAL A 72 37.87 7.16 -9.41
C VAL A 72 36.71 6.21 -9.50
N ASN A 73 36.83 5.17 -10.33
CA ASN A 73 35.84 4.11 -10.42
C ASN A 73 36.21 2.99 -9.46
N PHE A 74 35.22 2.38 -8.82
CA PHE A 74 35.42 1.21 -7.98
C PHE A 74 34.45 0.09 -8.35
N GLU A 75 34.87 -1.13 -8.10
CA GLU A 75 34.05 -2.34 -8.24
C GLU A 75 33.97 -3.05 -6.89
N ASN A 76 32.77 -3.55 -6.60
CA ASN A 76 32.46 -4.39 -5.45
C ASN A 76 32.94 -3.79 -4.12
N LEU A 77 32.41 -2.61 -3.79
CA LEU A 77 32.62 -2.02 -2.47
C LEU A 77 31.75 -2.74 -1.45
N VAL A 78 32.37 -3.20 -0.39
CA VAL A 78 31.74 -3.95 0.69
C VAL A 78 32.02 -3.24 2.01
N TRP A 79 30.94 -2.94 2.74
CA TRP A 79 30.96 -2.41 4.10
C TRP A 79 30.45 -3.47 5.07
N LYS A 80 31.26 -3.80 6.07
CA LYS A 80 30.93 -4.77 7.12
C LYS A 80 31.02 -4.17 8.52
N GLU A 81 30.17 -4.65 9.41
CA GLU A 81 30.20 -4.45 10.86
C GLU A 81 31.51 -5.03 11.46
N PRO A 82 31.99 -4.58 12.64
CA PRO A 82 33.21 -5.11 13.25
C PRO A 82 33.22 -6.63 13.51
N ASP A 83 32.05 -7.27 13.65
CA ASP A 83 31.89 -8.71 13.81
C ASP A 83 31.90 -9.48 12.47
N GLY A 84 31.89 -8.77 11.34
CA GLY A 84 31.96 -9.31 9.98
C GLY A 84 30.64 -9.34 9.22
N ASP A 85 29.55 -8.83 9.80
CA ASP A 85 28.23 -8.83 9.16
C ASP A 85 28.13 -7.75 8.06
N LEU A 86 27.34 -8.04 7.02
CA LEU A 86 27.32 -7.23 5.80
C LEU A 86 26.29 -6.10 5.91
N ILE A 87 26.77 -4.86 6.00
CA ILE A 87 25.94 -3.66 6.05
C ILE A 87 25.55 -3.21 4.64
N LEU A 88 26.54 -3.06 3.75
CA LEU A 88 26.30 -2.52 2.41
C LEU A 88 27.21 -3.17 1.37
N GLN A 89 26.61 -3.57 0.25
CA GLN A 89 27.35 -3.98 -0.94
C GLN A 89 26.97 -3.10 -2.13
N ILE A 90 27.99 -2.57 -2.80
CA ILE A 90 27.86 -1.71 -3.96
C ILE A 90 28.62 -2.37 -5.11
N PRO A 91 27.92 -2.93 -6.12
CA PRO A 91 28.55 -3.64 -7.22
C PRO A 91 29.52 -2.75 -8.01
N GLU A 92 29.11 -1.51 -8.25
CA GLU A 92 29.90 -0.56 -9.03
C GLU A 92 29.57 0.88 -8.62
N GLY A 93 30.55 1.76 -8.79
CA GLY A 93 30.36 3.18 -8.56
C GLY A 93 31.58 3.99 -8.92
N SER A 94 31.49 5.29 -8.66
CA SER A 94 32.60 6.19 -8.80
C SER A 94 32.58 7.26 -7.73
N PHE A 95 33.74 7.83 -7.44
CA PHE A 95 33.85 9.03 -6.65
C PHE A 95 34.80 10.02 -7.31
N GLN A 96 34.48 11.30 -7.19
CA GLN A 96 35.33 12.38 -7.68
C GLN A 96 36.05 13.01 -6.51
N VAL A 97 37.38 13.12 -6.59
CA VAL A 97 38.21 13.73 -5.54
C VAL A 97 38.78 15.07 -5.95
N ARG A 98 38.97 15.95 -4.97
CA ARG A 98 39.77 17.17 -5.15
C ARG A 98 41.24 16.82 -5.33
N LEU A 99 41.74 16.92 -6.56
CA LEU A 99 43.14 16.65 -6.90
C LEU A 99 44.13 17.43 -6.01
N TRP A 100 43.83 18.66 -5.62
CA TRP A 100 44.71 19.45 -4.75
C TRP A 100 44.87 18.85 -3.35
N ASP A 101 43.82 18.26 -2.78
CA ASP A 101 43.87 17.57 -1.49
C ASP A 101 44.70 16.28 -1.60
N VAL A 102 44.63 15.59 -2.75
CA VAL A 102 45.45 14.40 -3.05
C VAL A 102 46.93 14.77 -3.20
N ILE A 103 47.24 15.84 -3.94
CA ILE A 103 48.60 16.34 -4.17
C ILE A 103 49.24 16.80 -2.85
N THR A 104 48.47 17.48 -2.00
CA THR A 104 48.93 17.97 -0.68
C THR A 104 48.85 16.92 0.43
N ARG A 105 48.36 15.71 0.14
CA ARG A 105 48.09 14.61 1.09
C ARG A 105 47.21 15.02 2.28
N ASN A 106 46.31 15.98 2.08
CA ASN A 106 45.43 16.53 3.11
C ASN A 106 43.98 16.07 2.90
N PHE A 107 43.74 14.77 3.09
CA PHE A 107 42.43 14.16 2.89
C PHE A 107 41.46 14.58 4.01
N LYS A 108 40.37 15.27 3.64
CA LYS A 108 39.29 15.68 4.53
C LYS A 108 37.96 15.08 4.05
N ALA A 109 36.91 15.11 4.88
CA ALA A 109 35.57 14.68 4.47
C ALA A 109 35.03 15.45 3.24
N THR A 110 35.52 16.68 3.00
CA THR A 110 35.20 17.50 1.83
C THR A 110 36.04 17.18 0.58
N SER A 111 36.97 16.23 0.66
CA SER A 111 37.82 15.86 -0.47
C SER A 111 37.06 15.02 -1.50
N ILE A 112 35.99 14.31 -1.09
CA ILE A 112 35.05 13.64 -2.00
C ILE A 112 34.01 14.65 -2.46
N GLN A 113 34.10 15.07 -3.72
CA GLN A 113 33.20 16.05 -4.34
C GLN A 113 31.90 15.42 -4.83
N GLN A 114 31.99 14.20 -5.34
CA GLN A 114 30.85 13.44 -5.83
C GLN A 114 31.04 11.96 -5.50
N LEU A 115 29.95 11.28 -5.15
CA LEU A 115 29.85 9.83 -5.00
C LEU A 115 28.68 9.35 -5.86
N THR A 116 28.96 8.48 -6.82
CA THR A 116 27.96 7.84 -7.68
C THR A 116 27.91 6.35 -7.35
N LEU A 117 26.74 5.86 -6.97
CA LEU A 117 26.48 4.45 -6.70
C LEU A 117 25.55 3.92 -7.78
N LYS A 118 25.84 2.74 -8.34
CA LYS A 118 24.96 2.11 -9.32
C LYS A 118 24.56 0.72 -8.88
N ASN A 119 23.31 0.35 -9.14
CA ASN A 119 22.78 -0.98 -8.86
C ASN A 119 22.97 -1.41 -7.39
N ALA A 120 23.04 -0.44 -6.46
CA ALA A 120 23.28 -0.70 -5.05
C ALA A 120 21.97 -1.04 -4.33
N VAL A 121 22.03 -1.93 -3.34
CA VAL A 121 20.93 -2.19 -2.41
C VAL A 121 21.27 -1.54 -1.08
N ILE A 122 20.57 -0.45 -0.77
CA ILE A 122 20.82 0.39 0.39
C ILE A 122 19.66 0.22 1.36
N SER A 123 19.94 -0.15 2.60
CA SER A 123 18.94 -0.23 3.67
C SER A 123 19.31 0.74 4.79
N VAL A 124 18.40 1.66 5.10
CA VAL A 124 18.57 2.69 6.12
C VAL A 124 17.42 2.68 7.11
N ARG A 125 17.75 3.00 8.36
CA ARG A 125 16.85 3.25 9.47
C ARG A 125 17.10 4.65 10.00
N PHE A 126 16.04 5.36 10.32
CA PHE A 126 16.09 6.66 10.97
C PHE A 126 15.54 6.52 12.38
N ASN A 127 16.26 7.06 13.37
CA ASN A 127 15.72 7.20 14.73
C ASN A 127 14.82 8.45 14.85
N GLU A 128 14.22 8.67 16.02
CA GLU A 128 13.33 9.81 16.27
C GLU A 128 14.01 11.19 16.08
N ASN A 129 15.35 11.24 16.19
CA ASN A 129 16.16 12.42 15.95
C ASN A 129 16.66 12.54 14.50
N MET A 130 16.13 11.72 13.58
CA MET A 130 16.53 11.64 12.18
C MET A 130 18.02 11.30 11.96
N GLN A 131 18.65 10.62 12.92
CA GLN A 131 19.99 10.05 12.73
C GLN A 131 19.89 8.77 11.90
N VAL A 132 20.78 8.64 10.93
CA VAL A 132 20.80 7.54 9.97
C VAL A 132 21.63 6.39 10.50
N ASP A 133 21.07 5.20 10.40
CA ASP A 133 21.72 3.94 10.69
C ASP A 133 21.50 2.97 9.51
N PHE A 134 22.55 2.34 9.03
CA PHE A 134 22.45 1.40 7.90
C PHE A 134 22.17 -0.01 8.43
N LEU A 135 21.32 -0.79 7.78
CA LEU A 135 20.92 -2.10 8.28
C LEU A 135 21.68 -3.23 7.59
N ASP A 136 21.97 -4.29 8.34
CA ASP A 136 22.59 -5.50 7.81
C ASP A 136 21.70 -6.22 6.79
N GLN A 137 22.30 -6.68 5.70
CA GLN A 137 21.62 -7.44 4.66
C GLN A 137 21.15 -8.84 5.13
N LYS A 138 21.63 -9.34 6.27
CA LYS A 138 21.14 -10.59 6.86
C LYS A 138 19.69 -10.48 7.36
N GLU A 139 19.29 -9.33 7.90
CA GLU A 139 17.89 -9.08 8.29
C GLU A 139 16.95 -9.18 7.08
N GLN A 140 17.44 -8.85 5.88
CA GLN A 140 16.67 -8.98 4.64
C GLN A 140 16.34 -10.44 4.29
N THR A 141 17.21 -11.39 4.67
CA THR A 141 16.99 -12.82 4.39
C THR A 141 15.90 -13.38 5.30
N VAL A 142 15.81 -12.93 6.55
CA VAL A 142 14.74 -13.34 7.48
C VAL A 142 13.40 -12.73 7.09
N ALA A 143 13.39 -11.50 6.55
CA ALA A 143 12.18 -10.86 6.03
C ALA A 143 11.70 -11.43 4.69
N GLN A 144 12.59 -11.92 3.81
CA GLN A 144 12.24 -12.51 2.50
C GLN A 144 11.99 -14.03 2.54
N SER A 145 12.57 -14.78 3.48
CA SER A 145 12.45 -16.25 3.54
C SER A 145 11.10 -16.79 4.02
N LYS A 146 10.11 -15.92 4.30
CA LYS A 146 8.71 -16.31 4.55
C LYS A 146 7.82 -16.32 3.29
N GLU A 147 8.35 -16.08 2.08
CA GLU A 147 7.59 -16.30 0.84
C GLU A 147 7.77 -17.76 0.32
N LYS A 148 6.90 -18.63 0.86
CA LYS A 148 6.32 -19.90 0.35
C LYS A 148 7.17 -20.84 -0.53
N PRO A 149 7.20 -22.14 -0.16
CA PRO A 149 7.02 -23.24 -1.11
C PRO A 149 5.69 -23.97 -0.86
N GLU A 150 4.95 -24.23 -1.95
CA GLU A 150 3.87 -25.21 -2.01
C GLU A 150 4.32 -26.59 -1.49
N ILE A 151 3.38 -27.41 -0.97
CA ILE A 151 3.19 -28.83 -1.37
C ILE A 151 2.07 -29.55 -0.58
N LYS A 152 1.13 -30.09 -1.38
CA LYS A 152 0.40 -31.39 -1.32
C LYS A 152 -0.52 -31.76 -0.13
N GLN A 153 -1.72 -32.16 -0.55
CA GLN A 153 -2.70 -32.99 0.15
C GLN A 153 -2.10 -34.35 0.53
N ASP A 154 -2.29 -34.80 1.77
CA ASP A 154 -2.78 -36.15 2.09
C ASP A 154 -3.14 -36.34 3.58
N THR A 155 -4.43 -36.62 3.81
CA THR A 155 -5.03 -37.79 4.46
C THR A 155 -4.67 -38.24 5.90
N GLU A 156 -5.71 -38.23 6.77
CA GLU A 156 -6.01 -39.10 7.95
C GLU A 156 -5.04 -39.09 9.16
N LYS A 157 -5.41 -39.02 10.45
CA LYS A 157 -6.37 -39.84 11.23
C LYS A 157 -6.34 -39.38 12.70
N LYS A 158 -7.44 -39.63 13.42
CA LYS A 158 -7.73 -39.31 14.84
C LYS A 158 -6.76 -39.97 15.84
N THR A 159 -6.64 -39.42 17.06
CA THR A 159 -7.11 -40.04 18.33
C THR A 159 -7.12 -39.01 19.47
N LYS A 160 -8.10 -39.14 20.36
CA LYS A 160 -8.41 -38.31 21.55
C LYS A 160 -7.59 -38.76 22.77
N GLN A 161 -7.22 -37.84 23.67
CA GLN A 161 -7.43 -37.99 25.13
C GLN A 161 -7.11 -36.70 25.93
N ASP A 162 -8.16 -36.21 26.61
CA ASP A 162 -8.25 -35.53 27.92
C ASP A 162 -7.32 -34.35 28.29
N LYS A 163 -7.90 -33.13 28.43
CA LYS A 163 -8.22 -32.42 29.71
C LYS A 163 -6.96 -32.08 30.51
N GLU A 164 -6.66 -30.85 30.91
CA GLU A 164 -7.40 -29.63 31.22
C GLU A 164 -6.33 -28.53 31.36
N LYS A 165 -6.52 -27.36 30.73
CA LYS A 165 -6.14 -26.06 31.29
C LYS A 165 -6.68 -24.96 30.39
N LYS A 166 -7.80 -24.39 30.84
CA LYS A 166 -8.31 -23.11 30.36
C LYS A 166 -7.29 -22.03 30.73
N THR A 167 -6.82 -21.31 29.73
CA THR A 167 -6.77 -19.84 29.55
C THR A 167 -5.81 -19.60 28.38
N GLU A 168 -6.15 -18.72 27.43
CA GLU A 168 -5.34 -18.34 26.26
C GLU A 168 -5.27 -19.29 25.04
N GLN A 169 -6.41 -19.73 24.50
CA GLN A 169 -6.46 -20.23 23.13
C GLN A 169 -7.78 -19.80 22.47
N ASN A 170 -7.87 -18.54 22.03
CA ASN A 170 -8.89 -18.10 21.08
C ASN A 170 -8.35 -17.12 20.02
N THR A 171 -7.03 -17.05 19.84
CA THR A 171 -6.40 -16.09 18.90
C THR A 171 -5.61 -16.76 17.77
N LYS A 172 -5.60 -18.11 17.69
CA LYS A 172 -4.72 -18.83 16.73
C LYS A 172 -5.43 -19.73 15.71
N GLN A 173 -6.77 -19.77 15.70
CA GLN A 173 -7.53 -20.46 14.63
C GLN A 173 -8.06 -19.50 13.55
N ASP A 174 -8.29 -18.23 13.87
CA ASP A 174 -8.69 -17.23 12.87
C ASP A 174 -7.51 -16.78 11.99
N THR A 175 -6.28 -16.78 12.52
CA THR A 175 -5.09 -16.29 11.80
C THR A 175 -4.73 -17.10 10.56
N LYS A 176 -5.00 -18.42 10.54
CA LYS A 176 -4.61 -19.29 9.41
C LYS A 176 -5.55 -19.19 8.21
N GLN A 177 -6.79 -18.75 8.41
CA GLN A 177 -7.73 -18.51 7.31
C GLN A 177 -7.67 -17.04 6.84
N ASP A 178 -7.15 -16.15 7.69
CA ASP A 178 -6.96 -14.74 7.41
C ASP A 178 -5.77 -14.43 6.49
N SER A 179 -4.74 -15.28 6.50
CA SER A 179 -3.54 -15.11 5.66
C SER A 179 -3.72 -15.50 4.19
N GLU A 180 -4.64 -16.42 3.88
CA GLU A 180 -4.88 -16.86 2.49
C GLU A 180 -5.71 -15.87 1.65
N LEU A 181 -6.43 -14.94 2.29
CA LEU A 181 -7.33 -13.99 1.62
C LEU A 181 -6.79 -12.56 1.53
N ASN A 182 -5.69 -12.24 2.21
CA ASN A 182 -5.07 -10.91 2.13
C ASN A 182 -3.58 -10.97 2.53
N PRO A 183 -2.66 -11.23 1.58
CA PRO A 183 -1.23 -11.35 1.88
C PRO A 183 -0.59 -10.05 2.40
N GLY A 184 -1.30 -8.91 2.40
CA GLY A 184 -0.83 -7.63 2.93
C GLY A 184 -1.05 -7.41 4.43
N LEU A 185 -1.80 -8.28 5.13
CA LEU A 185 -2.12 -8.15 6.55
C LEU A 185 -1.18 -8.95 7.49
N GLU A 186 -0.41 -9.90 6.96
CA GLU A 186 0.50 -10.75 7.77
C GLU A 186 1.78 -10.03 8.22
N TRP A 187 2.15 -8.90 7.61
CA TRP A 187 3.46 -8.26 7.81
C TRP A 187 3.57 -7.34 9.04
N ILE A 188 2.55 -7.26 9.87
CA ILE A 188 2.53 -6.41 11.07
C ILE A 188 2.23 -7.27 12.29
N GLU A 189 3.04 -8.30 12.52
CA GLU A 189 3.30 -8.69 13.90
C GLU A 189 3.99 -7.48 14.56
N ASP A 190 3.50 -7.06 15.72
CA ASP A 190 4.13 -6.10 16.66
C ASP A 190 5.56 -6.58 16.94
N HIS A 191 6.47 -6.27 16.01
CA HIS A 191 7.87 -6.22 16.31
C HIS A 191 8.01 -4.83 16.92
N ASP A 192 7.91 -4.76 18.25
CA ASP A 192 8.66 -3.78 18.99
C ASP A 192 10.12 -4.00 18.57
N TYR A 193 10.54 -3.30 17.52
CA TYR A 193 11.89 -3.35 17.02
C TYR A 193 12.74 -2.69 18.09
N VAL A 194 13.31 -3.55 18.94
CA VAL A 194 14.38 -3.22 19.85
C VAL A 194 15.45 -2.56 18.98
N TYR A 195 15.76 -1.29 19.27
CA TYR A 195 16.99 -0.68 18.75
C TYR A 195 18.12 -1.67 19.03
N ASP A 196 18.90 -2.04 18.03
CA ASP A 196 20.13 -2.77 18.33
C ASP A 196 20.88 -1.94 19.38
N GLU A 197 21.16 -2.56 20.53
CA GLU A 197 21.91 -1.93 21.62
C GLU A 197 23.31 -1.50 21.16
N ASP A 198 23.71 -1.91 19.95
CA ASP A 198 25.03 -1.74 19.35
C ASP A 198 25.32 -0.33 18.77
N GLY A 199 24.33 0.56 18.67
CA GLY A 199 24.53 1.98 18.33
C GLY A 199 24.56 2.32 16.83
N ILE A 200 24.62 3.62 16.51
CA ILE A 200 24.52 4.17 15.13
C ILE A 200 25.82 3.89 14.36
N ASN A 201 25.73 3.27 13.18
CA ASN A 201 26.91 2.94 12.38
C ASN A 201 27.45 4.07 11.46
N PHE A 202 26.74 5.19 11.37
CA PHE A 202 27.19 6.41 10.71
C PHE A 202 27.18 7.60 11.67
N ASP A 203 28.37 8.03 12.11
CA ASP A 203 28.53 9.20 12.98
C ASP A 203 29.34 10.30 12.29
N LEU A 204 28.65 11.41 12.01
CA LEU A 204 29.28 12.60 11.46
C LEU A 204 30.03 13.41 12.54
N GLY A 205 29.68 13.24 13.82
CA GLY A 205 30.15 14.08 14.92
C GLY A 205 29.94 15.57 14.63
N SER A 206 30.97 16.38 14.84
CA SER A 206 30.98 17.82 14.52
C SER A 206 31.48 18.14 13.11
N ARG A 207 31.68 17.14 12.24
CA ARG A 207 32.30 17.30 10.93
C ARG A 207 31.31 17.88 9.91
N ARG A 208 31.84 18.59 8.92
CA ARG A 208 31.08 19.19 7.83
C ARG A 208 31.18 18.32 6.58
N LEU A 209 30.04 18.02 5.96
CA LEU A 209 29.97 17.31 4.69
C LEU A 209 29.49 18.26 3.61
N ARG A 210 30.26 18.31 2.51
CA ARG A 210 29.84 18.94 1.26
C ARG A 210 30.21 18.01 0.11
N THR A 211 29.21 17.39 -0.49
CA THR A 211 29.40 16.38 -1.54
C THR A 211 28.13 16.23 -2.38
N VAL A 212 28.26 15.71 -3.60
CA VAL A 212 27.12 15.34 -4.45
C VAL A 212 26.97 13.82 -4.41
N ILE A 213 25.83 13.32 -3.98
CA ILE A 213 25.51 11.89 -4.00
C ILE A 213 24.59 11.62 -5.19
N VAL A 214 24.95 10.64 -6.02
CA VAL A 214 24.17 10.20 -7.18
C VAL A 214 23.86 8.71 -7.02
N LEU A 215 22.58 8.34 -7.16
CA LEU A 215 22.15 6.94 -7.24
C LEU A 215 21.63 6.68 -8.66
N GLU A 216 22.10 5.61 -9.29
CA GLU A 216 21.68 5.17 -10.62
C GLU A 216 21.12 3.75 -10.54
N ASP A 217 19.81 3.63 -10.77
CA ASP A 217 19.07 2.35 -10.72
C ASP A 217 19.29 1.54 -9.43
N CYS A 218 19.31 2.21 -8.28
CA CYS A 218 19.50 1.57 -6.98
C CYS A 218 18.17 1.06 -6.39
N ARG A 219 18.26 0.19 -5.38
CA ARG A 219 17.15 -0.15 -4.49
C ARG A 219 17.40 0.51 -3.13
N LEU A 220 16.41 1.22 -2.60
CA LEU A 220 16.48 1.85 -1.29
C LEU A 220 15.39 1.27 -0.39
N GLU A 221 15.77 0.77 0.77
CA GLU A 221 14.86 0.42 1.85
C GLU A 221 15.04 1.44 2.98
N ALA A 222 13.94 2.07 3.41
CA ALA A 222 13.95 3.08 4.45
C ALA A 222 12.97 2.73 5.56
N ARG A 223 13.43 2.75 6.81
CA ARG A 223 12.59 2.52 8.00
C ARG A 223 12.59 3.74 8.90
N TYR A 224 11.42 4.15 9.37
CA TYR A 224 11.24 5.24 10.34
C TYR A 224 9.98 4.98 11.16
N LEU A 225 10.10 4.96 12.49
CA LEU A 225 9.01 4.55 13.39
C LEU A 225 8.46 3.16 12.97
N LYS A 226 7.13 3.01 12.90
CA LYS A 226 6.45 1.79 12.40
C LYS A 226 6.33 1.72 10.87
N ARG A 227 7.06 2.59 10.15
CA ARG A 227 6.94 2.74 8.69
C ARG A 227 8.15 2.13 8.01
N HIS A 228 7.89 1.39 6.95
CA HIS A 228 8.88 0.71 6.15
C HIS A 228 8.58 1.01 4.67
N TYR A 229 9.56 1.48 3.93
CA TYR A 229 9.43 1.79 2.51
C TYR A 229 10.49 1.06 1.72
N VAL A 230 10.08 0.34 0.69
CA VAL A 230 10.97 -0.31 -0.28
C VAL A 230 10.81 0.40 -1.61
N LEU A 231 11.85 1.05 -2.09
CA LEU A 231 11.87 1.83 -3.32
C LEU A 231 12.75 1.13 -4.35
N ASN A 232 12.20 0.86 -5.53
CA ASN A 232 12.93 0.23 -6.63
C ASN A 232 13.26 1.25 -7.73
N ASN A 233 14.30 0.96 -8.51
CA ASN A 233 14.76 1.80 -9.63
C ASN A 233 14.97 3.27 -9.21
N VAL A 234 15.62 3.45 -8.07
CA VAL A 234 15.90 4.75 -7.46
C VAL A 234 16.98 5.46 -8.27
N ASN A 235 16.61 6.60 -8.83
CA ASN A 235 17.51 7.55 -9.46
C ASN A 235 17.48 8.84 -8.65
N MET A 236 18.61 9.21 -8.06
CA MET A 236 18.70 10.34 -7.14
C MET A 236 19.93 11.19 -7.42
N LYS A 237 19.79 12.50 -7.25
CA LYS A 237 20.89 13.44 -7.11
C LYS A 237 20.67 14.30 -5.86
N LEU A 238 21.57 14.18 -4.90
CA LEU A 238 21.58 14.95 -3.66
C LEU A 238 22.85 15.80 -3.62
N GLY A 239 22.71 17.11 -3.79
CA GLY A 239 23.78 18.04 -3.43
C GLY A 239 23.75 18.29 -1.93
N LEU A 240 24.55 17.58 -1.15
CA LEU A 240 24.62 17.69 0.31
C LEU A 240 25.57 18.82 0.72
N ASP A 241 25.10 19.74 1.55
CA ASP A 241 25.88 20.73 2.29
C ASP A 241 25.33 20.88 3.70
N THR A 242 25.98 20.25 4.68
CA THR A 242 25.55 20.26 6.09
C THR A 242 25.82 21.59 6.79
N THR A 243 26.30 22.61 6.07
CA THR A 243 26.50 23.97 6.60
C THR A 243 25.58 25.01 5.96
N GLY A 244 24.74 24.57 5.01
CA GLY A 244 23.96 25.47 4.19
C GLY A 244 22.73 24.76 3.62
N MET A 245 22.55 24.91 2.32
CA MET A 245 21.41 24.34 1.61
C MET A 245 21.83 23.08 0.88
N SER A 246 21.10 22.00 1.12
CA SER A 246 21.18 20.79 0.31
C SER A 246 20.02 20.75 -0.68
N HIS A 247 20.24 20.18 -1.85
CA HIS A 247 19.22 20.03 -2.88
C HIS A 247 19.03 18.56 -3.21
N ILE A 248 17.78 18.11 -3.27
CA ILE A 248 17.40 16.73 -3.60
C ILE A 248 16.53 16.70 -4.84
N ASP A 249 16.87 15.78 -5.74
CA ASP A 249 16.04 15.34 -6.85
C ASP A 249 16.06 13.81 -6.85
N LEU A 250 14.91 13.19 -6.62
CA LEU A 250 14.75 11.74 -6.48
C LEU A 250 13.55 11.30 -7.29
N SER A 251 13.73 10.20 -8.02
CA SER A 251 12.66 9.48 -8.71
C SER A 251 12.83 7.98 -8.52
N THR A 252 11.71 7.27 -8.54
CA THR A 252 11.67 5.82 -8.30
C THR A 252 10.63 5.17 -9.21
N GLY A 253 10.82 3.88 -9.47
CA GLY A 253 9.80 3.00 -10.02
C GLY A 253 8.80 2.56 -8.93
N LYS A 254 8.33 1.32 -9.03
CA LYS A 254 7.40 0.77 -8.04
C LYS A 254 7.99 0.81 -6.64
N PHE A 255 7.16 1.16 -5.67
CA PHE A 255 7.51 1.15 -4.26
C PHE A 255 6.52 0.34 -3.43
N GLY A 256 6.95 -0.10 -2.25
CA GLY A 256 6.18 -0.94 -1.35
C GLY A 256 6.54 -0.75 0.13
N GLY A 257 6.09 -1.69 0.97
CA GLY A 257 6.17 -1.62 2.43
C GLY A 257 4.84 -1.13 3.02
N THR A 258 4.88 -0.11 3.89
CA THR A 258 3.71 0.51 4.52
C THR A 258 2.72 1.09 3.50
N MET A 259 3.22 1.55 2.36
CA MET A 259 2.43 2.04 1.24
C MET A 259 2.96 1.42 -0.04
N GLN A 260 2.06 1.02 -0.93
CA GLN A 260 2.43 0.48 -2.24
C GLN A 260 1.98 1.43 -3.35
N GLY A 261 2.83 1.63 -4.35
CA GLY A 261 2.50 2.45 -5.51
C GLY A 261 3.41 2.26 -6.71
N GLY A 262 3.02 2.87 -7.84
CA GLY A 262 3.71 2.72 -9.13
C GLY A 262 4.92 3.62 -9.31
N GLY A 263 5.01 4.73 -8.58
CA GLY A 263 6.15 5.64 -8.65
C GLY A 263 6.13 6.76 -7.63
N MET A 264 7.30 7.12 -7.11
CA MET A 264 7.48 8.27 -6.23
C MET A 264 8.54 9.22 -6.81
N SER A 265 8.35 10.52 -6.62
CA SER A 265 9.38 11.54 -6.83
C SER A 265 9.41 12.55 -5.69
N ILE A 266 10.61 13.01 -5.35
CA ILE A 266 10.87 14.05 -4.35
C ILE A 266 11.79 15.10 -5.00
N TYR A 267 11.42 16.37 -4.88
CA TYR A 267 12.23 17.47 -5.38
C TYR A 267 12.22 18.63 -4.38
N GLY A 268 13.37 19.20 -4.05
CA GLY A 268 13.41 20.40 -3.21
C GLY A 268 14.71 20.57 -2.45
N ILE A 269 14.62 21.13 -1.26
CA ILE A 269 15.79 21.57 -0.49
C ILE A 269 15.67 21.21 0.98
N ILE A 270 16.84 21.12 1.63
CA ILE A 270 16.99 20.97 3.07
C ILE A 270 17.97 22.03 3.56
N ASN A 271 17.54 22.86 4.52
CA ASN A 271 18.33 23.92 5.13
C ASN A 271 18.94 23.42 6.46
N PHE A 272 20.27 23.26 6.49
CA PHE A 272 21.02 22.81 7.66
C PHE A 272 21.53 23.96 8.55
N LYS A 273 21.17 25.21 8.26
CA LYS A 273 21.57 26.37 9.11
C LYS A 273 20.89 26.39 10.49
N PRO A 274 19.58 26.08 10.62
CA PRO A 274 18.93 25.99 11.91
C PRO A 274 19.44 24.79 12.72
N ALA A 275 19.19 24.78 14.02
CA ALA A 275 19.62 23.68 14.90
C ALA A 275 18.93 22.34 14.57
N ASP A 276 17.63 22.41 14.22
CA ASP A 276 16.91 21.30 13.60
C ASP A 276 16.76 21.61 12.11
N PRO A 277 17.36 20.83 11.20
CA PRO A 277 17.29 21.10 9.77
C PRO A 277 15.85 21.22 9.28
N GLU A 278 15.59 22.17 8.39
CA GLU A 278 14.25 22.41 7.85
C GLU A 278 14.18 21.95 6.38
N LEU A 279 13.15 21.21 6.02
CA LEU A 279 12.87 20.78 4.66
C LEU A 279 11.86 21.71 3.98
N ASP A 280 11.97 21.80 2.66
CA ASP A 280 10.98 22.34 1.74
C ASP A 280 11.05 21.51 0.45
N ILE A 281 10.18 20.51 0.34
CA ILE A 281 10.22 19.50 -0.73
C ILE A 281 8.82 19.24 -1.30
N ASP A 282 8.74 19.08 -2.61
CA ASP A 282 7.59 18.54 -3.31
C ASP A 282 7.70 17.02 -3.37
N VAL A 283 6.62 16.34 -2.98
CA VAL A 283 6.48 14.89 -3.00
C VAL A 283 5.32 14.53 -3.93
N SER A 284 5.57 13.64 -4.88
CA SER A 284 4.53 13.06 -5.74
C SER A 284 4.55 11.54 -5.60
N LEU A 285 3.41 10.98 -5.21
CA LEU A 285 3.14 9.55 -5.12
C LEU A 285 2.11 9.20 -6.19
N ARG A 286 2.46 8.31 -7.10
CA ARG A 286 1.63 7.89 -8.24
C ARG A 286 1.22 6.44 -8.10
N ASP A 287 0.03 6.15 -8.58
CA ASP A 287 -0.54 4.81 -8.62
C ASP A 287 -0.52 4.11 -7.26
N VAL A 288 -0.82 4.85 -6.18
CA VAL A 288 -0.87 4.31 -4.83
C VAL A 288 -2.11 3.43 -4.68
N ASP A 289 -1.94 2.23 -4.11
CA ASP A 289 -3.03 1.31 -3.81
C ASP A 289 -3.60 1.63 -2.40
N PRO A 290 -4.86 2.11 -2.28
CA PRO A 290 -5.46 2.43 -0.98
C PRO A 290 -5.57 1.24 -0.03
N SER A 291 -5.70 0.01 -0.54
CA SER A 291 -5.77 -1.20 0.29
C SER A 291 -4.47 -1.44 1.06
N SER A 292 -3.32 -1.03 0.51
CA SER A 292 -2.02 -1.11 1.20
C SER A 292 -1.98 -0.25 2.48
N LEU A 293 -2.80 0.80 2.51
CA LEU A 293 -2.99 1.72 3.64
C LEU A 293 -4.14 1.28 4.58
N GLY A 294 -4.78 0.14 4.32
CA GLY A 294 -5.89 -0.35 5.13
C GLY A 294 -7.23 0.34 4.87
N PHE A 295 -7.38 1.04 3.73
CA PHE A 295 -8.69 1.55 3.30
C PHE A 295 -9.53 0.41 2.71
N GLY A 296 -10.51 -0.07 3.47
CA GLY A 296 -11.40 -1.13 2.99
C GLY A 296 -10.70 -2.48 2.81
N MET A 297 -11.50 -3.52 2.51
CA MET A 297 -10.99 -4.88 2.32
C MET A 297 -10.61 -5.21 0.86
N ASN A 298 -10.96 -4.34 -0.10
CA ASN A 298 -10.77 -4.61 -1.54
C ASN A 298 -10.89 -3.32 -2.37
N VAL A 299 -10.13 -2.28 -2.01
CA VAL A 299 -10.13 -0.99 -2.70
C VAL A 299 -8.77 -0.80 -3.38
N HIS A 300 -8.71 -1.12 -4.67
CA HIS A 300 -7.46 -1.13 -5.45
C HIS A 300 -7.41 -0.05 -6.53
N ASP A 301 -8.43 0.82 -6.60
CA ASP A 301 -8.38 1.92 -7.55
C ASP A 301 -7.27 2.90 -7.16
N ASN A 302 -6.37 3.12 -8.10
CA ASN A 302 -5.16 3.89 -7.89
C ASN A 302 -5.45 5.34 -7.49
N MET A 303 -4.74 5.82 -6.47
CA MET A 303 -4.73 7.21 -6.06
C MET A 303 -3.39 7.88 -6.41
N THR A 304 -3.44 9.17 -6.71
CA THR A 304 -2.25 10.03 -6.84
C THR A 304 -2.29 11.09 -5.76
N VAL A 305 -1.17 11.27 -5.06
CA VAL A 305 -0.98 12.31 -4.05
C VAL A 305 0.17 13.20 -4.47
N VAL A 306 -0.06 14.51 -4.47
CA VAL A 306 0.99 15.51 -4.68
C VAL A 306 0.92 16.48 -3.52
N ALA A 307 2.01 16.61 -2.76
CA ALA A 307 2.06 17.48 -1.60
C ALA A 307 3.43 18.16 -1.48
N ARG A 308 3.42 19.39 -1.01
CA ARG A 308 4.61 20.10 -0.57
C ARG A 308 4.76 19.92 0.94
N MET A 309 5.93 19.46 1.36
CA MET A 309 6.31 19.21 2.73
C MET A 309 7.26 20.31 3.19
N GLU A 310 6.98 20.92 4.35
CA GLU A 310 7.72 22.04 4.93
C GLU A 310 7.92 21.84 6.44
N GLY A 311 8.99 22.41 6.99
CA GLY A 311 9.26 22.45 8.44
C GLY A 311 10.44 21.56 8.88
N PRO A 312 10.59 21.30 10.19
CA PRO A 312 11.71 20.51 10.71
C PRO A 312 11.71 19.08 10.17
N VAL A 313 12.89 18.51 9.88
CA VAL A 313 13.03 17.13 9.37
C VAL A 313 12.50 16.08 10.34
N THR A 314 12.51 16.38 11.64
CA THR A 314 11.97 15.53 12.72
C THR A 314 10.44 15.48 12.74
N GLY A 315 9.77 16.49 12.18
CA GLY A 315 8.31 16.64 12.24
C GLY A 315 7.76 17.53 11.12
N PRO A 316 7.88 17.11 9.84
CA PRO A 316 7.45 17.95 8.74
C PRO A 316 5.92 17.99 8.63
N THR A 317 5.42 19.11 8.09
CA THR A 317 4.01 19.29 7.74
C THR A 317 3.85 19.32 6.24
N GLY A 318 2.72 18.84 5.72
CA GLY A 318 2.47 18.72 4.29
C GLY A 318 1.16 19.35 3.88
N ARG A 319 1.11 19.94 2.68
CA ARG A 319 -0.12 20.45 2.04
C ARG A 319 -0.13 20.08 0.58
N GLY A 320 -1.25 19.60 0.08
CA GLY A 320 -1.31 19.05 -1.27
C GLY A 320 -2.71 18.70 -1.74
N THR A 321 -2.75 17.88 -2.80
CA THR A 321 -3.98 17.34 -3.37
C THR A 321 -3.91 15.83 -3.51
N VAL A 322 -5.06 15.19 -3.36
CA VAL A 322 -5.29 13.79 -3.67
C VAL A 322 -6.23 13.70 -4.86
N LYS A 323 -5.96 12.78 -5.79
CA LYS A 323 -6.77 12.55 -6.98
C LYS A 323 -6.96 11.05 -7.22
N MET A 324 -8.18 10.67 -7.58
CA MET A 324 -8.50 9.34 -8.11
C MET A 324 -9.41 9.53 -9.31
N LYS A 325 -9.09 8.86 -10.42
CA LYS A 325 -9.95 8.92 -11.60
C LYS A 325 -11.28 8.21 -11.33
N GLU A 326 -11.17 7.03 -10.73
CA GLU A 326 -12.28 6.16 -10.36
C GLU A 326 -12.01 5.65 -8.95
N LEU A 327 -13.07 5.34 -8.20
CA LEU A 327 -13.01 4.67 -6.91
C LEU A 327 -14.22 3.76 -6.80
N HIS A 328 -13.97 2.46 -6.76
CA HIS A 328 -14.96 1.41 -6.63
C HIS A 328 -14.89 0.87 -5.20
N ILE A 329 -15.90 1.18 -4.41
CA ILE A 329 -16.16 0.50 -3.15
C ILE A 329 -17.45 -0.31 -3.30
N PRO A 330 -17.66 -1.38 -2.50
CA PRO A 330 -18.85 -2.21 -2.65
C PRO A 330 -20.14 -1.38 -2.73
N ALA A 331 -20.87 -1.55 -3.82
CA ALA A 331 -22.11 -0.85 -4.15
C ALA A 331 -22.01 0.69 -4.30
N LEU A 332 -20.83 1.29 -4.41
CA LEU A 332 -20.65 2.72 -4.70
C LEU A 332 -19.49 2.95 -5.66
N ASN A 333 -19.78 3.57 -6.80
CA ASN A 333 -18.78 3.89 -7.82
C ASN A 333 -18.65 5.41 -7.93
N PHE A 334 -17.44 5.89 -7.69
CA PHE A 334 -17.10 7.31 -7.79
C PHE A 334 -16.23 7.57 -9.00
N THR A 335 -16.38 8.76 -9.59
CA THR A 335 -15.45 9.28 -10.60
C THR A 335 -15.01 10.69 -10.23
N ASP A 336 -13.87 11.10 -10.78
CA ASP A 336 -13.32 12.45 -10.63
C ASP A 336 -13.15 12.85 -9.16
N VAL A 337 -12.60 11.94 -8.34
CA VAL A 337 -12.35 12.18 -6.92
C VAL A 337 -11.16 13.12 -6.80
N ILE A 338 -11.37 14.33 -6.27
CA ILE A 338 -10.33 15.33 -6.06
C ILE A 338 -10.55 15.95 -4.69
N GLY A 339 -9.49 16.09 -3.90
CA GLY A 339 -9.56 16.80 -2.63
C GLY A 339 -8.22 17.35 -2.19
N ASP A 340 -8.26 18.21 -1.19
CA ASP A 340 -7.06 18.74 -0.54
C ASP A 340 -6.61 17.80 0.56
N VAL A 341 -5.29 17.70 0.75
CA VAL A 341 -4.69 16.89 1.81
C VAL A 341 -3.72 17.73 2.61
N ASN A 342 -3.85 17.67 3.93
CA ASN A 342 -2.89 18.20 4.88
C ASN A 342 -2.29 17.05 5.68
N TYR A 343 -0.99 17.09 5.91
CA TYR A 343 -0.25 16.08 6.68
C TYR A 343 0.44 16.73 7.88
N ALA A 344 0.37 16.09 9.04
CA ALA A 344 1.22 16.40 10.18
C ALA A 344 1.30 15.17 11.09
N ASN A 345 2.51 14.80 11.52
CA ASN A 345 2.75 13.76 12.54
C ASN A 345 1.99 12.44 12.27
N GLY A 346 2.03 11.94 11.04
CA GLY A 346 1.33 10.69 10.65
C GLY A 346 -0.16 10.83 10.37
N LEU A 347 -0.77 11.98 10.67
CA LEU A 347 -2.17 12.27 10.40
C LEU A 347 -2.33 12.97 9.05
N PHE A 348 -3.09 12.33 8.16
CA PHE A 348 -3.61 12.93 6.94
C PHE A 348 -5.02 13.48 7.21
N ARG A 349 -5.27 14.72 6.81
CA ARG A 349 -6.58 15.37 6.85
C ARG A 349 -6.99 15.74 5.43
N PHE A 350 -8.11 15.17 5.00
CA PHE A 350 -8.70 15.43 3.69
C PHE A 350 -9.83 16.45 3.82
N THR A 351 -9.74 17.52 3.05
CA THR A 351 -10.73 18.60 3.01
C THR A 351 -11.18 18.84 1.59
N ASP A 352 -12.37 19.42 1.43
CA ASP A 352 -12.93 19.80 0.13
C ASP A 352 -12.87 18.68 -0.92
N VAL A 353 -13.09 17.44 -0.49
CA VAL A 353 -13.14 16.29 -1.40
C VAL A 353 -14.43 16.37 -2.20
N ASN A 354 -14.32 16.38 -3.52
CA ASN A 354 -15.44 16.38 -4.44
C ASN A 354 -15.34 15.15 -5.35
N ALA A 355 -16.47 14.52 -5.65
CA ALA A 355 -16.55 13.40 -6.59
C ALA A 355 -17.94 13.33 -7.25
N LYS A 356 -18.05 12.57 -8.34
CA LYS A 356 -19.33 12.18 -8.94
C LYS A 356 -19.70 10.78 -8.49
N VAL A 357 -21.00 10.55 -8.26
CA VAL A 357 -21.52 9.23 -7.88
C VAL A 357 -22.98 9.13 -8.29
N PHE A 358 -23.36 8.02 -8.95
CA PHE A 358 -24.74 7.76 -9.42
C PHE A 358 -25.42 8.93 -10.14
N GLY A 359 -24.68 9.68 -10.96
CA GLY A 359 -25.19 10.86 -11.67
C GLY A 359 -25.38 12.12 -10.80
N GLY A 360 -25.12 12.03 -9.51
CA GLY A 360 -25.09 13.15 -8.56
C GLY A 360 -23.67 13.57 -8.19
N ASN A 361 -23.55 14.28 -7.06
CA ASN A 361 -22.28 14.78 -6.53
C ASN A 361 -22.08 14.31 -5.09
N LEU A 362 -20.83 14.03 -4.71
CA LEU A 362 -20.40 13.82 -3.34
C LEU A 362 -19.48 14.97 -2.93
N LYS A 363 -19.72 15.54 -1.75
CA LYS A 363 -18.72 16.29 -0.99
C LYS A 363 -18.28 15.49 0.21
N ALA A 364 -16.98 15.43 0.51
CA ALA A 364 -16.47 14.69 1.64
C ALA A 364 -15.31 15.40 2.35
N ARG A 365 -15.05 14.94 3.57
CA ARG A 365 -13.88 15.28 4.39
C ARG A 365 -13.53 14.09 5.25
N GLY A 366 -12.30 14.01 5.72
CA GLY A 366 -11.92 12.93 6.62
C GLY A 366 -10.53 13.06 7.18
N ASP A 367 -10.18 12.10 8.00
CA ASP A 367 -8.87 11.94 8.61
C ASP A 367 -8.42 10.49 8.54
N TYR A 368 -7.11 10.28 8.42
CA TYR A 368 -6.46 8.97 8.39
C TYR A 368 -5.11 9.05 9.08
N HIS A 369 -4.85 8.15 10.01
CA HIS A 369 -3.56 8.05 10.69
C HIS A 369 -2.77 6.86 10.14
N ILE A 370 -1.60 7.10 9.56
CA ILE A 370 -0.83 6.07 8.84
C ILE A 370 -0.36 4.92 9.73
N ASP A 371 0.02 5.21 10.98
CA ASP A 371 0.57 4.19 11.88
C ASP A 371 -0.52 3.32 12.54
N SER A 372 -1.65 3.91 12.96
CA SER A 372 -2.76 3.19 13.59
C SER A 372 -3.82 2.70 12.60
N ARG A 373 -3.78 3.18 11.35
CA ARG A 373 -4.76 2.92 10.27
C ARG A 373 -6.19 3.32 10.62
N VAL A 374 -6.38 4.10 11.69
CA VAL A 374 -7.68 4.66 12.08
C VAL A 374 -8.06 5.74 11.08
N TYR A 375 -9.33 5.75 10.67
CA TYR A 375 -9.87 6.81 9.83
C TYR A 375 -11.33 7.11 10.10
N HIS A 376 -11.70 8.36 9.82
CA HIS A 376 -13.08 8.84 9.79
C HIS A 376 -13.33 9.59 8.49
N ILE A 377 -14.41 9.26 7.80
CA ILE A 377 -14.81 9.91 6.55
C ILE A 377 -16.25 10.37 6.69
N TYR A 378 -16.51 11.61 6.31
CA TYR A 378 -17.82 12.24 6.32
C TYR A 378 -18.15 12.65 4.89
N GLY A 379 -19.24 12.11 4.36
CA GLY A 379 -19.70 12.36 3.00
C GLY A 379 -21.11 12.94 2.98
N LYS A 380 -21.36 13.82 2.02
CA LYS A 380 -22.68 14.34 1.67
C LYS A 380 -22.92 14.16 0.18
N GLY A 381 -23.73 13.17 -0.16
CA GLY A 381 -24.25 12.94 -1.51
C GLY A 381 -25.44 13.84 -1.78
N THR A 382 -25.52 14.37 -3.00
CA THR A 382 -26.63 15.22 -3.44
C THR A 382 -27.09 14.82 -4.84
N LYS A 383 -28.41 14.80 -5.05
CA LYS A 383 -29.04 14.46 -6.33
C LYS A 383 -28.58 13.11 -6.90
N LEU A 384 -28.40 12.11 -6.03
CA LEU A 384 -28.05 10.75 -6.43
C LEU A 384 -29.25 10.10 -7.14
N GLN A 385 -29.04 9.49 -8.30
CA GLN A 385 -30.13 8.87 -9.07
C GLN A 385 -30.35 7.44 -8.60
N SER A 386 -31.53 7.15 -8.05
CA SER A 386 -31.84 5.82 -7.51
C SER A 386 -31.80 4.72 -8.57
N MET A 387 -32.26 5.00 -9.79
CA MET A 387 -32.23 4.02 -10.89
C MET A 387 -30.82 3.55 -11.21
N ARG A 388 -29.83 4.46 -11.12
CA ARG A 388 -28.42 4.13 -11.32
C ARG A 388 -27.82 3.37 -10.15
N ALA A 389 -28.19 3.76 -8.92
CA ALA A 389 -27.69 3.13 -7.70
C ALA A 389 -28.22 1.69 -7.53
N LEU A 390 -29.51 1.47 -7.81
CA LEU A 390 -30.19 0.18 -7.64
C LEU A 390 -30.12 -0.70 -8.90
N ASN A 391 -29.72 -0.13 -10.04
CA ASN A 391 -29.84 -0.75 -11.35
C ASN A 391 -31.28 -1.26 -11.63
N ASP A 392 -32.27 -0.45 -11.25
CA ASP A 392 -33.69 -0.77 -11.35
C ASP A 392 -34.45 0.43 -11.92
N LEU A 393 -35.06 0.24 -13.10
CA LEU A 393 -35.84 1.28 -13.78
C LEU A 393 -37.19 1.53 -13.12
N SER A 394 -37.67 0.59 -12.31
CA SER A 394 -38.96 0.71 -11.62
C SER A 394 -38.88 1.71 -10.47
N PHE A 395 -37.71 1.93 -9.86
CA PHE A 395 -37.53 2.82 -8.72
C PHE A 395 -36.74 4.08 -9.10
N SER A 396 -37.45 5.21 -9.23
CA SER A 396 -36.87 6.47 -9.68
C SER A 396 -37.14 7.62 -8.73
N CYS A 397 -36.08 8.18 -8.15
CA CYS A 397 -36.05 9.44 -7.43
C CYS A 397 -34.63 9.99 -7.36
N LEU A 398 -34.52 11.27 -6.97
CA LEU A 398 -33.26 11.86 -6.53
C LEU A 398 -33.14 11.70 -5.01
N VAL A 399 -31.95 11.31 -4.56
CA VAL A 399 -31.64 11.06 -3.15
C VAL A 399 -30.49 11.97 -2.71
N ASP A 400 -30.68 12.65 -1.59
CA ASP A 400 -29.61 13.26 -0.82
C ASP A 400 -29.24 12.32 0.32
N LEU A 401 -27.94 12.20 0.60
CA LEU A 401 -27.36 11.21 1.51
C LEU A 401 -26.32 11.87 2.41
N ASN A 402 -26.41 11.66 3.72
CA ASN A 402 -25.32 11.88 4.64
C ASN A 402 -24.70 10.52 4.99
N LEU A 403 -23.38 10.43 4.96
CA LEU A 403 -22.63 9.20 5.14
C LEU A 403 -21.46 9.44 6.11
N MET A 404 -21.27 8.53 7.05
CA MET A 404 -20.13 8.48 7.95
C MET A 404 -19.51 7.10 7.85
N LEU A 405 -18.21 7.03 7.56
CA LEU A 405 -17.41 5.80 7.59
C LEU A 405 -16.37 5.92 8.69
N MET A 406 -16.24 4.87 9.50
CA MET A 406 -15.26 4.80 10.58
C MET A 406 -14.55 3.45 10.55
N CYS A 407 -13.24 3.49 10.77
CA CYS A 407 -12.41 2.32 10.95
C CYS A 407 -11.52 2.51 12.17
N ASN A 408 -11.43 1.50 13.02
CA ASN A 408 -10.62 1.50 14.23
C ASN A 408 -9.20 0.94 14.01
N GLY A 409 -8.72 0.92 12.76
CA GLY A 409 -7.43 0.34 12.37
C GLY A 409 -7.53 -1.08 11.81
N ASN A 410 -8.64 -1.78 12.04
CA ASN A 410 -8.91 -3.08 11.41
C ASN A 410 -9.90 -2.91 10.24
N PRO A 411 -9.50 -3.18 8.97
CA PRO A 411 -10.35 -2.98 7.79
C PRO A 411 -11.59 -3.90 7.76
N ARG A 412 -11.68 -4.91 8.62
CA ARG A 412 -12.89 -5.72 8.79
C ARG A 412 -13.93 -5.06 9.70
N ASN A 413 -13.49 -4.15 10.56
CA ASN A 413 -14.31 -3.44 11.54
C ASN A 413 -14.73 -2.06 11.02
N ILE A 414 -15.16 -2.00 9.75
CA ILE A 414 -15.68 -0.77 9.18
C ILE A 414 -17.15 -0.61 9.58
N LEU A 415 -17.46 0.54 10.15
CA LEU A 415 -18.82 0.96 10.42
C LEU A 415 -19.18 2.08 9.44
N ALA A 416 -20.21 1.86 8.63
CA ALA A 416 -20.78 2.88 7.76
C ALA A 416 -22.21 3.20 8.22
N TYR A 417 -22.55 4.46 8.42
CA TYR A 417 -23.89 4.84 8.86
C TYR A 417 -24.25 6.23 8.35
N GLY A 418 -25.54 6.56 8.42
CA GLY A 418 -26.00 7.86 7.99
C GLY A 418 -27.52 7.95 7.82
N ASP A 419 -27.94 8.94 7.06
CA ASP A 419 -29.33 9.22 6.75
C ASP A 419 -29.48 9.60 5.29
N PHE A 420 -30.66 9.31 4.75
CA PHE A 420 -31.00 9.67 3.38
C PHE A 420 -32.38 10.30 3.33
N LYS A 421 -32.58 11.14 2.32
CA LYS A 421 -33.87 11.74 1.99
C LYS A 421 -34.01 11.85 0.49
N SER A 422 -35.11 11.33 -0.05
CA SER A 422 -35.44 11.47 -1.45
C SER A 422 -36.36 12.67 -1.70
N GLY A 423 -36.30 13.19 -2.92
CA GLY A 423 -37.40 13.97 -3.50
C GLY A 423 -38.55 13.06 -3.96
N LYS A 424 -39.48 13.68 -4.71
CA LYS A 424 -40.58 12.96 -5.36
C LYS A 424 -40.06 11.90 -6.33
N GLY A 425 -40.81 10.83 -6.47
CA GLY A 425 -40.45 9.73 -7.34
C GLY A 425 -41.55 8.71 -7.51
N HIS A 426 -41.19 7.56 -8.05
CA HIS A 426 -42.10 6.44 -8.23
C HIS A 426 -41.41 5.10 -7.98
N TYR A 427 -42.20 4.13 -7.53
CA TYR A 427 -41.87 2.72 -7.57
C TYR A 427 -42.88 2.00 -8.47
N SER A 428 -42.42 1.47 -9.60
CA SER A 428 -43.28 1.03 -10.70
C SER A 428 -44.28 2.14 -11.07
N LEU A 429 -45.59 1.89 -10.91
CA LEU A 429 -46.67 2.84 -11.19
C LEU A 429 -47.10 3.66 -9.95
N LEU A 430 -46.52 3.40 -8.78
CA LEU A 430 -46.92 4.03 -7.52
C LEU A 430 -46.08 5.27 -7.22
N PRO A 431 -46.66 6.49 -7.19
CA PRO A 431 -45.92 7.70 -6.86
C PRO A 431 -45.69 7.83 -5.34
N PHE A 432 -44.59 8.46 -4.97
CA PHE A 432 -44.32 8.91 -3.61
C PHE A 432 -43.78 10.34 -3.60
N ASN A 433 -44.03 11.05 -2.50
CA ASN A 433 -43.54 12.40 -2.27
C ASN A 433 -42.10 12.42 -1.76
N SER A 434 -41.76 11.48 -0.86
CA SER A 434 -40.40 11.32 -0.32
C SER A 434 -40.21 9.96 0.36
N LEU A 435 -38.98 9.46 0.35
CA LEU A 435 -38.49 8.42 1.25
C LEU A 435 -37.40 9.02 2.13
N GLU A 436 -37.44 8.74 3.41
CA GLU A 436 -36.36 9.09 4.32
C GLU A 436 -36.11 7.95 5.31
N GLY A 437 -34.90 7.88 5.82
CA GLY A 437 -34.51 6.83 6.76
C GLY A 437 -33.07 6.98 7.20
N ARG A 438 -32.70 6.15 8.18
CA ARG A 438 -31.33 6.02 8.64
C ARG A 438 -30.83 4.63 8.32
N PHE A 439 -29.53 4.52 8.12
CA PHE A 439 -28.89 3.23 7.90
C PHE A 439 -27.65 3.07 8.76
N THR A 440 -27.34 1.82 9.07
CA THR A 440 -26.05 1.38 9.60
C THR A 440 -25.64 0.10 8.91
N ASN A 441 -24.36 -0.03 8.61
CA ASN A 441 -23.78 -1.18 7.95
C ASN A 441 -22.51 -1.56 8.72
N ARG A 442 -22.52 -2.79 9.24
CA ARG A 442 -21.35 -3.43 9.84
C ARG A 442 -21.24 -4.80 9.22
N PHE A 443 -20.13 -5.06 8.52
CA PHE A 443 -19.78 -6.37 7.97
C PHE A 443 -20.96 -7.22 7.45
N ARG A 444 -21.50 -6.91 6.26
CA ARG A 444 -22.60 -7.64 5.60
C ARG A 444 -23.96 -7.60 6.34
N GLU A 445 -24.08 -6.81 7.40
CA GLU A 445 -25.34 -6.52 8.08
C GLU A 445 -25.72 -5.06 7.84
N LEU A 446 -26.62 -4.83 6.89
CA LEU A 446 -27.21 -3.53 6.63
C LEU A 446 -28.53 -3.43 7.37
N HIS A 447 -28.68 -2.44 8.25
CA HIS A 447 -29.93 -2.12 8.91
C HIS A 447 -30.39 -0.74 8.45
N ILE A 448 -31.66 -0.66 8.06
CA ILE A 448 -32.37 0.59 7.77
C ILE A 448 -33.50 0.71 8.79
N TYR A 449 -33.56 1.86 9.45
CA TYR A 449 -34.49 2.13 10.54
C TYR A 449 -35.02 3.55 10.45
N ASN A 450 -36.13 3.81 11.16
CA ASN A 450 -36.90 5.05 11.05
C ASN A 450 -37.24 5.38 9.59
N ALA A 451 -37.54 4.34 8.79
CA ALA A 451 -37.85 4.50 7.38
C ALA A 451 -39.28 5.03 7.25
N VAL A 452 -39.43 6.12 6.51
CA VAL A 452 -40.71 6.77 6.24
C VAL A 452 -40.86 6.96 4.74
N ILE A 453 -41.97 6.48 4.20
CA ILE A 453 -42.40 6.73 2.82
C ILE A 453 -43.65 7.60 2.89
N ASP A 454 -43.53 8.81 2.38
CA ASP A 454 -44.64 9.73 2.22
C ASP A 454 -45.24 9.55 0.83
N THR A 455 -46.51 9.17 0.74
CA THR A 455 -47.22 8.96 -0.53
C THR A 455 -48.42 9.89 -0.63
N PRO A 456 -48.97 10.12 -1.84
CA PRO A 456 -50.23 10.85 -1.99
C PRO A 456 -51.47 10.18 -1.37
N PHE A 457 -51.33 8.97 -0.82
CA PHE A 457 -52.42 8.17 -0.27
C PHE A 457 -52.24 7.87 1.23
N GLY A 458 -51.17 8.37 1.85
CA GLY A 458 -50.83 8.05 3.24
C GLY A 458 -49.35 7.90 3.49
N ARG A 459 -49.00 7.67 4.76
CA ARG A 459 -47.63 7.50 5.22
C ARG A 459 -47.38 6.05 5.61
N VAL A 460 -46.28 5.50 5.11
CA VAL A 460 -45.77 4.19 5.53
C VAL A 460 -44.56 4.43 6.42
N SER A 461 -44.53 3.87 7.61
CA SER A 461 -43.35 3.92 8.49
C SER A 461 -42.97 2.54 9.01
N THR A 462 -41.68 2.34 9.23
CA THR A 462 -41.14 1.08 9.75
C THR A 462 -39.76 1.27 10.35
N ASP A 463 -39.51 0.54 11.43
CA ASP A 463 -38.31 0.70 12.25
C ASP A 463 -37.27 -0.39 12.02
N ALA A 464 -37.51 -1.36 11.12
CA ALA A 464 -36.57 -2.45 10.95
C ALA A 464 -36.70 -3.12 9.57
N PHE A 465 -36.03 -2.55 8.57
CA PHE A 465 -35.58 -3.34 7.43
C PHE A 465 -34.14 -3.74 7.68
N SER A 466 -33.81 -5.02 7.67
CA SER A 466 -32.41 -5.44 7.72
C SER A 466 -32.09 -6.41 6.60
N ILE A 467 -30.90 -6.27 6.02
CA ILE A 467 -30.35 -7.19 5.04
C ILE A 467 -29.16 -7.86 5.74
N VAL A 468 -29.35 -9.11 6.14
CA VAL A 468 -28.34 -9.92 6.80
C VAL A 468 -27.93 -11.02 5.82
N ASN A 469 -26.66 -11.05 5.42
CA ASN A 469 -26.15 -12.02 4.43
C ASN A 469 -27.02 -12.06 3.14
N SER A 470 -27.35 -10.87 2.62
CA SER A 470 -28.17 -10.68 1.42
C SER A 470 -29.63 -11.18 1.54
N LYS A 471 -30.11 -11.49 2.75
CA LYS A 471 -31.52 -11.84 3.01
C LYS A 471 -32.22 -10.68 3.68
N LEU A 472 -33.36 -10.27 3.10
CA LEU A 472 -34.21 -9.22 3.64
C LEU A 472 -35.02 -9.75 4.83
N HIS A 473 -34.98 -9.02 5.93
CA HIS A 473 -35.77 -9.23 7.13
C HIS A 473 -36.63 -7.99 7.37
N LEU A 474 -37.94 -8.21 7.53
CA LEU A 474 -38.94 -7.16 7.65
C LEU A 474 -39.49 -7.12 9.08
N GLY A 475 -39.34 -5.99 9.73
CA GLY A 475 -39.98 -5.69 11.00
C GLY A 475 -41.42 -5.22 10.84
N LYS A 476 -41.93 -4.61 11.91
CA LYS A 476 -43.28 -4.03 11.93
C LYS A 476 -43.42 -2.92 10.87
N ILE A 477 -44.46 -2.98 10.06
CA ILE A 477 -44.84 -1.93 9.11
C ILE A 477 -46.10 -1.25 9.65
N ILE A 478 -46.11 0.09 9.65
CA ILE A 478 -47.24 0.91 10.07
C ILE A 478 -47.69 1.72 8.85
N LEU A 479 -48.97 1.58 8.50
CA LEU A 479 -49.64 2.37 7.48
C LEU A 479 -50.54 3.39 8.17
N THR A 480 -50.35 4.66 7.87
CA THR A 480 -51.21 5.76 8.34
C THR A 480 -51.98 6.33 7.16
N ASP A 481 -53.30 6.17 7.19
CA ASP A 481 -54.20 6.70 6.17
C ASP A 481 -54.23 8.24 6.19
N GLN A 482 -54.21 8.86 5.00
CA GLN A 482 -54.09 10.31 4.87
C GLN A 482 -55.35 11.08 5.28
N ASP A 483 -56.53 10.50 5.02
CA ASP A 483 -57.81 11.19 5.21
C ASP A 483 -58.34 11.01 6.64
N THR A 484 -58.05 9.86 7.25
CA THR A 484 -58.61 9.46 8.56
C THR A 484 -57.59 9.44 9.69
N GLY A 485 -56.28 9.45 9.39
CA GLY A 485 -55.20 9.32 10.37
C GLY A 485 -55.17 7.97 11.09
N LYS A 486 -55.95 6.98 10.61
CA LYS A 486 -56.00 5.64 11.21
C LYS A 486 -54.72 4.86 10.89
N ASN A 487 -54.20 4.18 11.91
CA ASN A 487 -53.02 3.33 11.79
C ASN A 487 -53.40 1.86 11.60
N VAL A 488 -52.83 1.21 10.57
CA VAL A 488 -52.88 -0.24 10.37
C VAL A 488 -51.47 -0.79 10.56
N THR A 489 -51.31 -1.82 11.39
CA THR A 489 -50.04 -2.50 11.60
C THR A 489 -50.01 -3.80 10.79
N ILE A 490 -48.91 -4.06 10.09
CA ILE A 490 -48.64 -5.32 9.39
C ILE A 490 -47.39 -5.96 10.01
N ARG A 491 -47.46 -7.26 10.36
CA ARG A 491 -46.32 -8.07 10.81
C ARG A 491 -46.06 -9.22 9.83
N GLU A 492 -44.82 -9.71 9.77
CA GLU A 492 -44.44 -10.80 8.86
C GLU A 492 -45.21 -12.11 9.13
N GLU A 493 -45.75 -12.28 10.35
CA GLU A 493 -46.65 -13.37 10.74
C GLU A 493 -48.06 -13.29 10.10
N ASP A 494 -48.43 -12.16 9.48
CA ASP A 494 -49.76 -11.95 8.89
C ASP A 494 -49.86 -12.43 7.42
N LYS A 495 -48.84 -13.15 6.90
CA LYS A 495 -48.93 -13.84 5.60
C LYS A 495 -49.85 -15.07 5.73
N VAL A 496 -51.16 -14.81 5.68
CA VAL A 496 -52.23 -15.82 5.61
C VAL A 496 -51.96 -16.76 4.42
N LYS A 497 -51.81 -18.07 4.71
CA LYS A 497 -51.87 -19.14 3.70
C LYS A 497 -53.26 -19.11 3.03
N PRO A 498 -53.38 -19.32 1.71
CA PRO A 498 -54.68 -19.53 1.08
C PRO A 498 -55.37 -20.70 1.79
N GLN A 499 -56.61 -20.49 2.22
CA GLN A 499 -57.44 -21.55 2.81
C GLN A 499 -57.66 -22.65 1.77
N ASP A 500 -56.98 -23.78 1.95
CA ASP A 500 -57.42 -25.03 1.34
C ASP A 500 -58.79 -25.39 1.93
N GLN A 501 -59.81 -25.44 1.07
CA GLN A 501 -61.10 -26.01 1.38
C GLN A 501 -60.92 -27.47 1.81
N HIS A 502 -60.99 -27.73 3.12
CA HIS A 502 -61.01 -29.08 3.64
C HIS A 502 -62.36 -29.74 3.32
N TYR A 503 -62.35 -30.56 2.27
CA TYR A 503 -63.27 -31.68 2.13
C TYR A 503 -63.08 -32.62 3.33
N ASN A 504 -64.16 -32.86 4.08
CA ASN A 504 -64.18 -33.67 5.30
C ASN A 504 -64.82 -35.05 5.01
N PRO A 505 -64.09 -36.16 5.13
CA PRO A 505 -64.68 -37.47 5.16
C PRO A 505 -64.35 -38.17 6.48
N GLU A 506 -65.18 -38.03 7.51
CA GLU A 506 -65.40 -39.07 8.52
C GLU A 506 -66.47 -38.64 9.54
N GLU A 507 -67.73 -38.92 9.21
CA GLU A 507 -68.79 -39.03 10.21
C GLU A 507 -69.42 -40.42 10.09
N LYS A 508 -68.83 -41.40 10.79
CA LYS A 508 -69.45 -42.70 11.07
C LYS A 508 -69.02 -43.25 12.43
N ARG A 509 -69.85 -43.02 13.45
CA ARG A 509 -70.25 -44.06 14.41
C ARG A 509 -71.67 -43.81 14.87
N ASP A 510 -72.62 -44.53 14.27
CA ASP A 510 -73.59 -45.29 15.06
C ASP A 510 -74.17 -46.46 14.26
N LYS A 511 -74.25 -47.62 14.90
CA LYS A 511 -74.88 -48.87 14.45
C LYS A 511 -76.28 -48.92 15.10
N PRO A 512 -77.31 -49.62 14.54
CA PRO A 512 -77.20 -51.06 14.21
C PRO A 512 -78.09 -51.67 13.09
N LYS A 513 -77.65 -52.87 12.63
CA LYS A 513 -78.41 -54.03 12.03
C LYS A 513 -79.15 -53.74 10.69
N LYS A 514 -79.20 -54.61 9.66
CA LYS A 514 -79.14 -56.08 9.52
C LYS A 514 -79.01 -56.45 8.02
N ALA A 515 -78.40 -57.61 7.76
CA ALA A 515 -78.68 -58.57 6.68
C ALA A 515 -78.29 -58.34 5.19
N LYS A 516 -77.38 -59.25 4.75
CA LYS A 516 -77.37 -60.09 3.54
C LYS A 516 -77.10 -59.47 2.15
N GLY A 517 -76.08 -60.02 1.48
CA GLY A 517 -76.06 -60.17 0.01
C GLY A 517 -74.73 -59.84 -0.69
N LYS A 518 -73.89 -60.85 -0.89
CA LYS A 518 -72.82 -60.91 -1.93
C LYS A 518 -73.46 -61.07 -3.33
N PRO A 519 -72.74 -61.02 -4.50
CA PRO A 519 -71.34 -60.62 -4.77
C PRO A 519 -71.08 -59.90 -6.14
N LYS A 520 -69.78 -59.64 -6.41
CA LYS A 520 -69.02 -59.81 -7.69
C LYS A 520 -68.97 -58.68 -8.76
N ALA A 521 -67.75 -58.10 -8.84
CA ALA A 521 -66.80 -58.13 -9.97
C ALA A 521 -67.15 -57.55 -11.37
N ARG A 522 -66.36 -56.54 -11.79
CA ARG A 522 -65.58 -56.39 -13.06
C ARG A 522 -65.23 -54.89 -13.22
N ARG A 523 -63.96 -54.47 -13.29
CA ARG A 523 -62.94 -54.52 -14.37
C ARG A 523 -63.28 -53.60 -15.57
N ALA A 524 -62.26 -52.80 -15.95
CA ALA A 524 -62.08 -52.03 -17.19
C ALA A 524 -62.88 -50.71 -17.27
N SER A 525 -62.39 -49.60 -17.81
CA SER A 525 -61.24 -49.35 -18.71
C SER A 525 -61.10 -47.84 -18.92
N SER A 526 -59.88 -47.45 -19.29
CA SER A 526 -59.46 -46.25 -20.03
C SER A 526 -59.32 -44.95 -19.25
#